data_AF-A0A2H0LF92-F1
#
_entry.id   AF-A0A2H0LF92-F1
#
_cell.length_a   1.000
_cell.length_b   1.000
_cell.length_c   1.000
_cell.angle_alpha   90.00
_cell.angle_beta   90.00
_cell.angle_gamma   90.00
#
_symmetry.space_group_name_H-M   'P 1'
#
loop_
_entity.id
_entity.type
_entity.pdbx_description
1 polymer ?
#
loop_
_entity_poly.entity_id
_entity_poly.type
_entity_poly.pdbx_seq_one_letter_code
_entity_poly.pdbx_strand_id
1 'polypeptide(L)'
;MSDPISIEDFLKTTKLFGALSAAGRRALAAHGRVRDFDRGEVIFHEAMSRSPGFLQEALCHFCDRLRESEMRACLIQEPVEKRIAQTLLSLQKRFGPTVPITRQEIADLVGTAVETAIRTISQFQKSGWVRTGRGRIEVLDAEALSRLL
;
A
#
# COMPACT_ATOMS: atom_id res chain seq x y z
N MET A 1 -21.94 -19.23 -25.54
CA MET A 1 -22.42 -19.74 -24.23
C MET A 1 -21.21 -19.77 -23.31
N SER A 2 -21.00 -18.70 -22.56
CA SER A 2 -19.96 -18.65 -21.52
C SER A 2 -20.60 -19.08 -20.21
N ASP A 3 -19.95 -19.99 -19.48
CA ASP A 3 -20.45 -20.48 -18.20
C ASP A 3 -20.72 -19.31 -17.24
N PRO A 4 -21.88 -19.29 -16.55
CA PRO A 4 -22.18 -18.23 -15.60
C PRO A 4 -21.17 -18.32 -14.44
N ILE A 5 -20.36 -17.27 -14.29
CA ILE A 5 -19.43 -17.14 -13.17
C ILE A 5 -20.24 -17.29 -11.88
N SER A 6 -19.92 -18.31 -11.08
CA SER A 6 -20.54 -18.51 -9.77
C SER A 6 -20.34 -17.27 -8.91
N ILE A 7 -21.40 -16.78 -8.26
CA ILE A 7 -21.33 -15.61 -7.37
C ILE A 7 -20.23 -15.81 -6.32
N GLU A 8 -20.07 -17.04 -5.82
CA GLU A 8 -19.03 -17.35 -4.84
C GLU A 8 -17.61 -17.14 -5.41
N ASP A 9 -17.38 -17.53 -6.66
CA ASP A 9 -16.08 -17.38 -7.33
C ASP A 9 -15.79 -15.92 -7.69
N PHE A 10 -16.83 -15.15 -8.01
CA PHE A 10 -16.72 -13.70 -8.15
C PHE A 10 -16.40 -13.02 -6.80
N LEU A 11 -17.06 -13.42 -5.71
CA LEU A 11 -16.79 -12.88 -4.37
C LEU A 11 -15.37 -13.23 -3.88
N LYS A 12 -14.82 -14.39 -4.27
CA LYS A 12 -13.43 -14.77 -3.98
C LYS A 12 -12.40 -13.84 -4.64
N THR A 13 -12.63 -13.45 -5.88
CA THR A 13 -11.70 -12.60 -6.66
C THR A 13 -11.84 -11.12 -6.32
N THR A 14 -12.96 -10.72 -5.71
CA THR A 14 -13.24 -9.33 -5.36
C THR A 14 -12.55 -8.94 -4.05
N LYS A 15 -11.72 -7.89 -4.06
CA LYS A 15 -10.99 -7.40 -2.88
C LYS A 15 -11.87 -7.10 -1.66
N LEU A 16 -13.13 -6.71 -1.88
CA LEU A 16 -14.10 -6.38 -0.81
C LEU A 16 -14.54 -7.62 -0.01
N PHE A 17 -14.65 -8.76 -0.68
CA PHE A 17 -15.21 -10.00 -0.13
C PHE A 17 -14.18 -11.12 -0.02
N GLY A 18 -12.95 -10.88 -0.48
CA GLY A 18 -11.83 -11.81 -0.39
C GLY A 18 -11.43 -12.14 1.06
N ALA A 19 -11.68 -11.22 2.00
CA ALA A 19 -11.42 -11.42 3.44
C ALA A 19 -12.50 -12.26 4.15
N LEU A 20 -13.64 -12.54 3.52
CA LEU A 20 -14.67 -13.38 4.09
C LEU A 20 -14.25 -14.86 4.06
N SER A 21 -14.63 -15.60 5.12
CA SER A 21 -14.45 -17.05 5.15
C SER A 21 -15.24 -17.72 4.02
N ALA A 22 -14.86 -18.97 3.67
CA ALA A 22 -15.61 -19.74 2.67
C ALA A 22 -17.10 -19.89 3.03
N ALA A 23 -17.42 -20.02 4.32
CA ALA A 23 -18.80 -20.05 4.80
C ALA A 23 -19.50 -18.68 4.65
N GLY A 24 -18.79 -17.58 4.95
CA GLY A 24 -19.32 -16.22 4.78
C GLY A 24 -19.62 -15.87 3.32
N ARG A 25 -18.73 -16.26 2.39
CA ARG A 25 -18.97 -16.07 0.94
C ARG A 25 -20.16 -16.88 0.45
N ARG A 26 -20.33 -18.12 0.92
CA ARG A 26 -21.52 -18.94 0.60
C ARG A 26 -22.81 -18.31 1.13
N ALA A 27 -22.81 -17.84 2.37
CA ALA A 27 -23.97 -17.16 2.95
C ALA A 27 -24.35 -15.89 2.16
N LEU A 28 -23.36 -15.10 1.73
CA LEU A 28 -23.60 -13.91 0.92
C LEU A 28 -24.08 -14.28 -0.50
N ALA A 29 -23.47 -15.28 -1.13
CA ALA A 29 -23.88 -15.77 -2.44
C ALA A 29 -25.33 -16.28 -2.45
N ALA A 30 -25.80 -16.86 -1.34
CA ALA A 30 -27.19 -17.29 -1.18
C ALA A 30 -28.22 -16.14 -1.17
N HIS A 31 -27.79 -14.91 -0.89
CA HIS A 31 -28.65 -13.71 -0.88
C HIS A 31 -28.43 -12.81 -2.11
N GLY A 32 -27.42 -13.12 -2.94
CA GLY A 32 -27.10 -12.37 -4.15
C GLY A 32 -27.72 -13.01 -5.39
N ARG A 33 -27.97 -12.20 -6.43
CA ARG A 33 -28.32 -12.70 -7.77
C ARG A 33 -27.38 -12.10 -8.80
N VAL A 34 -26.97 -12.90 -9.78
CA VAL A 34 -26.30 -12.38 -10.97
C VAL A 34 -27.35 -11.67 -11.83
N ARG A 35 -27.02 -10.49 -12.32
CA ARG A 35 -27.84 -9.76 -13.27
C ARG A 35 -26.93 -9.19 -14.34
N ASP A 36 -27.25 -9.49 -15.59
CA ASP A 36 -26.65 -8.82 -16.74
C ASP A 36 -27.29 -7.44 -16.89
N PHE A 37 -26.48 -6.43 -17.19
CA PHE A 37 -26.91 -5.05 -17.37
C PHE A 37 -26.59 -4.59 -18.78
N ASP A 38 -27.52 -3.86 -19.38
CA ASP A 38 -27.31 -3.25 -20.68
C ASP A 38 -26.45 -1.99 -20.56
N ARG A 39 -25.73 -1.66 -21.63
CA ARG A 39 -24.92 -0.44 -21.69
C ARG A 39 -25.81 0.79 -21.58
N GLY A 40 -25.69 1.53 -20.47
CA GLY A 40 -26.51 2.71 -20.18
C GLY A 40 -27.67 2.45 -19.22
N GLU A 41 -27.86 1.22 -18.75
CA GLU A 41 -28.87 0.90 -17.73
C GLU A 41 -28.50 1.54 -16.38
N VAL A 42 -29.45 2.23 -15.76
CA VAL A 42 -29.27 2.87 -14.45
C VAL A 42 -29.57 1.86 -13.34
N ILE A 43 -28.51 1.33 -12.74
CA ILE A 43 -28.59 0.24 -11.75
C ILE A 43 -29.11 0.71 -10.38
N PHE A 44 -28.81 1.96 -10.00
CA PHE A 44 -29.04 2.45 -8.64
C PHE A 44 -30.26 3.35 -8.48
N HIS A 45 -31.11 3.50 -9.50
CA HIS A 45 -32.25 4.43 -9.48
C HIS A 45 -33.15 4.21 -8.25
N GLU A 46 -33.47 2.96 -7.94
CA GLU A 46 -34.35 2.62 -6.80
C GLU A 46 -33.66 2.80 -5.43
N ALA A 47 -32.35 2.51 -5.35
CA ALA A 47 -31.56 2.74 -4.14
C ALA A 47 -31.40 4.23 -3.82
N MET A 48 -31.20 5.06 -4.85
CA MET A 48 -31.17 6.53 -4.73
C MET A 48 -32.54 7.11 -4.34
N SER A 49 -33.63 6.48 -4.80
CA SER A 49 -35.01 6.90 -4.47
C SER A 49 -35.39 6.54 -3.03
N ARG A 50 -34.88 5.42 -2.50
CA ARG A 50 -35.22 4.92 -1.15
C ARG A 50 -34.32 5.47 -0.05
N SER A 51 -33.10 5.87 -0.37
CA SER A 51 -32.18 6.48 0.59
C SER A 51 -31.49 7.69 -0.07
N PRO A 52 -31.93 8.92 0.26
CA PRO A 52 -31.32 10.14 -0.27
C PRO A 52 -29.82 10.27 0.05
N GLY A 53 -29.33 9.55 1.08
CA GLY A 53 -27.92 9.51 1.48
C GLY A 53 -27.09 8.46 0.74
N PHE A 54 -27.70 7.53 -0.01
CA PHE A 54 -26.98 6.42 -0.64
C PHE A 54 -25.88 6.89 -1.59
N LEU A 55 -26.15 7.91 -2.42
CA LEU A 55 -25.15 8.45 -3.34
C LEU A 55 -23.97 9.08 -2.57
N GLN A 56 -24.25 9.76 -1.47
CA GLN A 56 -23.24 10.39 -0.62
C GLN A 56 -22.39 9.34 0.10
N GLU A 57 -23.00 8.30 0.68
CA GLU A 57 -22.29 7.18 1.31
C GLU A 57 -21.45 6.39 0.30
N ALA A 58 -22.00 6.12 -0.89
CA ALA A 58 -21.27 5.47 -1.97
C ALA A 58 -20.06 6.32 -2.40
N LEU A 59 -20.25 7.62 -2.61
CA LEU A 59 -19.16 8.55 -2.96
C LEU A 59 -18.10 8.62 -1.85
N CYS A 60 -18.49 8.69 -0.57
CA CYS A 60 -17.55 8.64 0.55
C CYS A 60 -16.76 7.34 0.55
N HIS A 61 -17.41 6.19 0.40
CA HIS A 61 -16.72 4.90 0.30
C HIS A 61 -15.79 4.81 -0.92
N PHE A 62 -16.18 5.36 -2.08
CA PHE A 62 -15.31 5.44 -3.25
C PHE A 62 -14.11 6.35 -3.00
N CYS A 63 -14.32 7.53 -2.40
CA CYS A 63 -13.27 8.47 -2.03
C CYS A 63 -12.31 7.88 -0.97
N ASP A 64 -12.82 7.11 -0.02
CA ASP A 64 -12.00 6.42 0.98
C ASP A 64 -11.17 5.31 0.34
N ARG A 65 -11.74 4.55 -0.59
CA ARG A 65 -10.99 3.55 -1.35
C ARG A 65 -9.98 4.16 -2.32
N LEU A 66 -10.28 5.31 -2.92
CA LEU A 66 -9.32 6.09 -3.69
C LEU A 66 -8.18 6.55 -2.79
N ARG A 67 -8.48 7.12 -1.61
CA ARG A 67 -7.46 7.51 -0.62
C ARG A 67 -6.62 6.33 -0.13
N GLU A 68 -7.20 5.16 0.12
CA GLU A 68 -6.44 3.95 0.48
C GLU A 68 -5.58 3.42 -0.67
N SER A 69 -6.04 3.58 -1.92
CA SER A 69 -5.25 3.27 -3.11
C SER A 69 -4.11 4.26 -3.31
N GLU A 70 -4.37 5.55 -3.12
CA GLU A 70 -3.39 6.62 -3.18
C GLU A 70 -2.39 6.57 -2.03
N MET A 71 -2.78 6.20 -0.81
CA MET A 71 -1.86 5.98 0.32
C MET A 71 -0.89 4.82 0.05
N ARG A 72 -1.38 3.72 -0.54
CA ARG A 72 -0.52 2.62 -1.01
C ARG A 72 0.36 3.06 -2.18
N ALA A 73 -0.15 3.94 -3.04
CA ALA A 73 0.64 4.54 -4.11
C ALA A 73 1.69 5.52 -3.56
N CYS A 74 1.45 6.29 -2.49
CA CYS A 74 2.42 7.19 -1.87
C CYS A 74 3.64 6.43 -1.32
N LEU A 75 3.44 5.22 -0.77
CA LEU A 75 4.54 4.32 -0.39
C LEU A 75 5.33 3.79 -1.60
N ILE A 76 4.77 3.88 -2.81
CA ILE A 76 5.39 3.50 -4.10
C ILE A 76 5.91 4.74 -4.87
N GLN A 77 5.38 5.94 -4.62
CA GLN A 77 5.71 7.18 -5.35
C GLN A 77 6.90 7.93 -4.78
N GLU A 78 7.22 7.80 -3.49
CA GLU A 78 8.49 8.33 -2.99
C GLU A 78 9.65 7.47 -3.50
N PRO A 79 10.76 8.07 -3.96
CA PRO A 79 11.96 7.32 -4.30
C PRO A 79 12.44 6.50 -3.09
N VAL A 80 12.94 5.29 -3.32
CA VAL A 80 13.44 4.41 -2.26
C VAL A 80 14.56 5.09 -1.47
N GLU A 81 15.35 5.90 -2.15
CA GLU A 81 16.39 6.78 -1.60
C GLU A 81 15.84 7.68 -0.50
N LYS A 82 14.72 8.35 -0.75
CA LYS A 82 14.10 9.27 0.19
C LYS A 82 13.60 8.55 1.43
N ARG A 83 12.94 7.39 1.26
CA ARG A 83 12.45 6.60 2.39
C ARG A 83 13.58 6.03 3.26
N ILE A 84 14.67 5.58 2.63
CA ILE A 84 15.86 5.12 3.37
C ILE A 84 16.49 6.29 4.12
N ALA A 85 16.63 7.47 3.50
CA ALA A 85 17.17 8.67 4.16
C ALA A 85 16.32 9.09 5.37
N GLN A 86 14.99 9.17 5.22
CA GLN A 86 14.06 9.43 6.33
C GLN A 86 14.23 8.43 7.48
N THR A 87 14.34 7.14 7.15
CA THR A 87 14.50 6.07 8.14
C THR A 87 15.81 6.23 8.91
N LEU A 88 16.93 6.44 8.20
CA LEU A 88 18.24 6.64 8.81
C LEU A 88 18.28 7.89 9.72
N LEU A 89 17.74 9.02 9.26
CA LEU A 89 17.67 10.26 10.05
C LEU A 89 16.78 10.10 11.29
N SER A 90 15.68 9.36 11.17
CA SER A 90 14.78 9.09 12.29
C SER A 90 15.42 8.16 13.33
N LEU A 91 16.11 7.12 12.88
CA LEU A 91 16.84 6.21 13.76
C LEU A 91 18.05 6.89 14.40
N GLN A 92 18.75 7.79 13.69
CA GLN A 92 19.84 8.57 14.24
C GLN A 92 19.41 9.43 15.43
N LYS A 93 18.20 10.03 15.38
CA LYS A 93 17.64 10.79 16.51
C LYS A 93 17.46 9.94 17.77
N ARG A 94 17.25 8.63 17.62
CA ARG A 94 17.03 7.68 18.73
C ARG A 94 18.31 7.02 19.23
N PHE A 95 19.20 6.61 18.32
CA PHE A 95 20.38 5.79 18.64
C PHE A 95 21.70 6.56 18.55
N GLY A 96 21.67 7.81 18.10
CA GLY A 96 22.86 8.60 17.77
C GLY A 96 23.38 8.33 16.34
N PRO A 97 24.55 8.89 15.97
CA PRO A 97 25.07 8.84 14.60
C PRO A 97 25.31 7.43 14.07
N THR A 98 25.58 6.45 14.93
CA THR A 98 25.71 5.04 14.54
C THR A 98 24.43 4.29 14.86
N VAL A 99 23.69 3.90 13.83
CA VAL A 99 22.43 3.16 13.95
C VAL A 99 22.71 1.65 13.87
N PRO A 100 22.31 0.85 14.87
CA PRO A 100 22.46 -0.60 14.84
C PRO A 100 21.37 -1.24 13.97
N ILE A 101 21.52 -1.14 12.64
CA ILE A 101 20.59 -1.67 11.66
C ILE A 101 21.31 -2.32 10.47
N THR A 102 20.74 -3.40 9.97
CA THR A 102 21.19 -4.11 8.78
C THR A 102 20.47 -3.62 7.52
N ARG A 103 21.00 -3.97 6.34
CA ARG A 103 20.37 -3.64 5.06
C ARG A 103 19.05 -4.38 4.84
N GLN A 104 18.93 -5.60 5.38
CA GLN A 104 17.69 -6.37 5.35
C GLN A 104 16.61 -5.66 6.18
N GLU A 105 16.93 -5.28 7.42
CA GLU A 105 15.98 -4.57 8.28
C GLU A 105 15.57 -3.22 7.68
N ILE A 106 16.50 -2.47 7.04
CA ILE A 106 16.14 -1.26 6.28
C ILE A 106 15.14 -1.60 5.16
N ALA A 107 15.40 -2.67 4.40
CA ALA A 107 14.53 -3.07 3.29
C ALA A 107 13.13 -3.43 3.77
N ASP A 108 13.04 -4.17 4.87
CA ASP A 108 11.79 -4.59 5.49
C ASP A 108 11.01 -3.38 6.04
N LEU A 109 11.69 -2.45 6.71
CA LEU A 109 11.07 -1.22 7.25
C LEU A 109 10.57 -0.28 6.15
N VAL A 110 11.32 -0.15 5.05
CA VAL A 110 11.04 0.78 3.95
C VAL A 110 10.11 0.16 2.88
N GLY A 111 9.84 -1.14 2.97
CA GLY A 111 9.00 -1.88 2.03
C GLY A 111 9.63 -1.95 0.64
N THR A 112 10.88 -2.40 0.54
CA THR A 112 11.60 -2.58 -0.73
C THR A 112 12.36 -3.91 -0.77
N ALA A 113 12.84 -4.31 -1.95
CA ALA A 113 13.71 -5.47 -2.08
C ALA A 113 15.09 -5.20 -1.44
N VAL A 114 15.70 -6.22 -0.82
CA VAL A 114 16.99 -6.06 -0.12
C VAL A 114 18.10 -5.61 -1.09
N GLU A 115 18.07 -6.06 -2.35
CA GLU A 115 19.01 -5.66 -3.39
C GLU A 115 18.92 -4.16 -3.70
N THR A 116 17.71 -3.61 -3.68
CA THR A 116 17.48 -2.17 -3.87
C THR A 116 18.03 -1.40 -2.68
N ALA A 117 17.74 -1.82 -1.45
CA ALA A 117 18.31 -1.20 -0.26
C ALA A 117 19.85 -1.26 -0.25
N ILE A 118 20.44 -2.41 -0.62
CA ILE A 118 21.89 -2.56 -0.77
C ILE A 118 22.45 -1.56 -1.78
N ARG A 119 21.84 -1.44 -2.96
CA ARG A 119 22.28 -0.52 -4.02
C ARG A 119 22.24 0.92 -3.54
N THR A 120 21.12 1.36 -2.96
CA THR A 120 20.92 2.72 -2.47
C THR A 120 21.87 3.06 -1.32
N ILE A 121 22.01 2.20 -0.32
CA ILE A 121 22.94 2.42 0.81
C ILE A 121 24.39 2.46 0.30
N SER A 122 24.73 1.64 -0.70
CA SER A 122 26.07 1.67 -1.31
C SER A 122 26.32 2.98 -2.07
N GLN A 123 25.29 3.56 -2.70
CA GLN A 123 25.39 4.87 -3.33
C GLN A 123 25.61 5.97 -2.29
N PHE A 124 24.85 5.97 -1.19
CA PHE A 124 25.07 6.91 -0.08
C PHE A 124 26.48 6.80 0.50
N GLN A 125 27.01 5.58 0.59
CA GLN A 125 28.38 5.35 1.03
C GLN A 125 29.41 5.90 0.03
N LYS A 126 29.21 5.72 -1.27
CA LYS A 126 30.07 6.32 -2.32
C LYS A 126 30.04 7.85 -2.29
N SER A 127 28.91 8.44 -1.96
CA SER A 127 28.75 9.89 -1.82
C SER A 127 29.28 10.43 -0.48
N GLY A 128 29.78 9.57 0.42
CA GLY A 128 30.31 9.95 1.72
C GLY A 128 29.24 10.31 2.77
N TRP A 129 27.96 10.03 2.51
CA TRP A 129 26.86 10.39 3.41
C TRP A 129 26.71 9.42 4.58
N VAL A 130 27.09 8.16 4.36
CA VAL A 130 27.04 7.10 5.37
C VAL A 130 28.28 6.22 5.31
N ARG A 131 28.58 5.55 6.42
CA ARG A 131 29.55 4.46 6.49
C ARG A 131 28.85 3.19 6.95
N THR A 132 29.11 2.06 6.29
CA THR A 132 28.51 0.78 6.68
C THR A 132 29.51 -0.08 7.45
N GLY A 133 29.01 -0.77 8.47
CA GLY A 133 29.75 -1.78 9.23
C GLY A 133 28.90 -3.03 9.42
N ARG A 134 29.46 -4.07 10.03
CA ARG A 134 28.71 -5.28 10.34
C ARG A 134 27.56 -4.96 11.31
N GLY A 135 26.32 -5.11 10.85
CA GLY A 135 25.11 -4.87 11.65
C GLY A 135 24.83 -3.42 12.04
N ARG A 136 25.48 -2.45 11.38
CA ARG A 136 25.32 -1.02 11.70
C ARG A 136 25.58 -0.11 10.51
N ILE A 137 24.92 1.04 10.52
CA ILE A 137 25.11 2.12 9.55
C ILE A 137 25.36 3.41 10.32
N GLU A 138 26.47 4.07 10.03
CA GLU A 138 26.82 5.37 10.60
C GLU A 138 26.46 6.49 9.62
N VAL A 139 25.71 7.47 10.08
CA VAL A 139 25.37 8.68 9.32
C VAL A 139 26.50 9.70 9.49
N LEU A 140 27.19 10.00 8.40
CA LEU A 140 28.30 10.96 8.36
C LEU A 140 27.83 12.37 8.00
N ASP A 141 26.86 12.48 7.09
CA ASP A 141 26.31 13.75 6.63
C ASP A 141 24.77 13.71 6.63
N ALA A 142 24.20 14.12 7.77
CA ALA A 142 22.75 14.19 7.96
C ALA A 142 22.09 15.27 7.09
N GLU A 143 22.82 16.36 6.79
CA GLU A 143 22.33 17.44 5.92
C GLU A 143 22.24 16.99 4.46
N ALA A 144 23.18 16.18 3.99
CA ALA A 144 23.08 15.61 2.65
C ALA A 144 21.88 14.66 2.50
N LEU A 145 21.60 13.85 3.53
CA LEU A 145 20.43 12.98 3.56
C LEU A 145 19.12 13.79 3.67
N SER A 146 19.12 14.90 4.42
CA SER A 146 17.93 15.76 4.58
C SER A 146 17.54 16.45 3.28
N ARG A 147 18.50 16.78 2.41
CA ARG A 147 18.24 17.35 1.07
C ARG A 147 17.50 16.41 0.11
N LEU A 148 17.41 15.12 0.42
CA LEU A 148 16.62 14.15 -0.36
C LEU A 148 15.14 14.16 0.02
N LEU A 149 14.77 14.87 1.10
CA LEU A 149 13.43 14.89 1.64
C LEU A 149 12.60 16.03 1.05
#